data_AF-A0A1F6UQU8-F1
#
_entry.id   AF-A0A1F6UQU8-F1
#
_cell.length_a   1.000
_cell.length_b   1.000
_cell.length_c   1.000
_cell.angle_alpha   90.00
_cell.angle_beta   90.00
_cell.angle_gamma   90.00
#
_symmetry.space_group_name_H-M   'P 1'
#
loop_
_entity.id
_entity.type
_entity.pdbx_description
1 polymer ?
#
loop_
_entity_poly.entity_id
_entity_poly.type
_entity_poly.pdbx_seq_one_letter_code
_entity_poly.pdbx_strand_id
1 'polypeptide(L)' 'MISETALQEFKELYVEEFGEEISDEQATELGINLLTLFHHIYRPVKKDWLGAVSDKEKPIIKNFSPYERNNNI' A
#
# COMPACT_ATOMS: atom_id res chain seq x y z
N MET A 1 -2.79 -10.08 -10.37
CA MET A 1 -2.32 -9.44 -11.62
C MET A 1 -2.51 -7.94 -11.45
N ILE A 2 -1.48 -7.14 -11.74
CA ILE A 2 -1.52 -5.68 -11.62
C ILE A 2 -2.33 -5.13 -12.81
N SER A 3 -3.19 -4.12 -12.60
CA SER A 3 -3.91 -3.49 -13.71
C SER A 3 -2.97 -2.61 -14.54
N GLU A 4 -3.28 -2.41 -15.81
CA GLU A 4 -2.50 -1.55 -16.70
C GLU A 4 -2.35 -0.12 -16.14
N THR A 5 -3.44 0.45 -15.60
CA THR A 5 -3.41 1.77 -14.97
C THR A 5 -2.46 1.84 -13.77
N ALA A 6 -2.51 0.84 -12.87
CA ALA A 6 -1.62 0.81 -11.71
C ALA A 6 -0.16 0.59 -12.11
N LEU A 7 0.09 -0.17 -13.18
CA LEU A 7 1.44 -0.37 -13.71
C LEU A 7 1.99 0.93 -14.30
N GLN A 8 1.16 1.71 -14.99
CA GLN A 8 1.54 3.00 -15.56
C GLN A 8 1.83 4.04 -14.47
N GLU A 9 0.96 4.15 -13.46
CA GLU A 9 1.18 5.00 -12.28
C GLU A 9 2.49 4.62 -11.56
N PHE A 10 2.77 3.32 -11.42
CA PHE A 10 4.00 2.85 -10.81
C PHE A 10 5.25 3.28 -11.60
N LYS A 11 5.21 3.20 -12.93
CA LYS A 11 6.32 3.65 -13.79
C LYS A 11 6.55 5.16 -13.67
N GLU A 12 5.49 5.95 -13.64
CA GLU A 12 5.57 7.41 -13.46
C GLU A 12 6.22 7.79 -12.12
N LEU A 13 5.79 7.14 -11.04
CA LEU A 13 6.40 7.33 -9.71
C LEU A 13 7.86 6.89 -9.66
N TYR A 14 8.21 5.80 -10.35
CA TYR A 14 9.60 5.32 -10.40
C TYR A 14 10.51 6.34 -11.09
N VAL A 15 10.06 6.97 -12.17
CA VAL A 15 10.79 8.05 -12.86
C VAL A 15 10.89 9.28 -11.97
N GLU A 16 9.83 9.66 -11.26
CA GLU A 16 9.85 10.81 -10.35
C GLU A 16 10.88 10.63 -9.22
N GLU A 17 10.94 9.45 -8.62
CA GLU A 17 11.81 9.17 -7.47
C GLU A 17 13.27 8.92 -7.88
N PHE A 18 13.50 8.16 -8.97
CA PHE A 18 14.83 7.68 -9.34
C PHE A 18 15.41 8.32 -10.61
N GLY A 19 14.58 9.00 -11.41
CA GLY A 19 15.00 9.60 -12.69
C GLY A 19 15.25 8.57 -13.80
N GLU A 20 14.80 7.33 -13.62
CA GLU A 20 15.05 6.21 -14.53
C GLU A 20 13.75 5.65 -15.11
N GLU A 21 13.71 5.43 -16.42
CA GLU A 21 12.62 4.71 -17.07
C GLU A 21 12.83 3.18 -16.97
N ILE A 22 11.75 2.44 -16.74
CA ILE A 22 11.75 0.98 -16.65
C ILE A 22 10.80 0.37 -17.67
N SER A 23 11.14 -0.82 -18.19
CA SER A 23 10.27 -1.56 -19.11
C SER A 23 9.01 -2.08 -18.42
N ASP A 24 8.00 -2.47 -19.19
CA ASP A 24 6.77 -3.06 -18.65
C ASP A 24 7.04 -4.36 -17.89
N GLU A 25 8.00 -5.16 -18.35
CA GLU A 25 8.42 -6.39 -17.68
C GLU A 25 9.10 -6.10 -16.34
N GLN A 26 10.00 -5.12 -16.30
CA GLN A 26 10.65 -4.68 -15.06
C GLN A 26 9.65 -4.08 -14.07
N ALA A 27 8.75 -3.22 -14.55
CA ALA A 27 7.69 -2.63 -13.74
C ALA A 27 6.77 -3.71 -13.14
N THR A 28 6.45 -4.74 -13.93
CA THR A 28 5.62 -5.85 -13.48
C THR A 28 6.32 -6.66 -12.39
N GLU A 29 7.60 -7.00 -12.58
CA GLU A 29 8.39 -7.74 -11.60
C GLU A 29 8.53 -6.97 -10.29
N LEU A 30 8.92 -5.70 -10.35
CA LEU A 30 9.09 -4.83 -9.18
C LEU A 30 7.77 -4.63 -8.43
N GLY A 31 6.67 -4.39 -9.14
CA GLY A 31 5.34 -4.25 -8.54
C GLY A 31 4.89 -5.52 -7.83
N ILE A 32 5.13 -6.70 -8.41
CA ILE A 32 4.83 -7.99 -7.77
C ILE A 32 5.67 -8.17 -6.50
N ASN A 33 6.97 -7.85 -6.56
CA ASN A 33 7.87 -7.96 -5.40
C ASN A 33 7.42 -7.04 -4.25
N LEU A 34 7.01 -5.82 -4.56
CA LEU A 34 6.46 -4.88 -3.58
C LEU A 34 5.20 -5.42 -2.91
N LEU A 35 4.22 -5.89 -3.70
CA LEU A 35 2.97 -6.44 -3.17
C LEU A 35 3.22 -7.70 -2.33
N THR A 36 4.17 -8.54 -2.75
CA THR A 36 4.60 -9.73 -2.00
C THR A 36 5.20 -9.33 -0.65
N LEU A 37 6.07 -8.33 -0.63
CA LEU A 37 6.64 -7.83 0.61
C LEU A 37 5.54 -7.32 1.56
N PHE A 38 4.64 -6.47 1.06
CA PHE A 38 3.51 -5.96 1.84
C PHE A 38 2.63 -7.09 2.36
N HIS A 39 2.35 -8.11 1.56
CA HIS A 39 1.58 -9.28 2.00
C HIS A 39 2.21 -9.97 3.23
N HIS A 40 3.55 -10.03 3.29
CA HIS A 40 4.26 -10.65 4.42
C HIS A 40 4.39 -9.75 5.65
N ILE A 41 4.59 -8.44 5.47
CA ILE A 41 4.88 -7.53 6.59
C ILE A 41 3.63 -6.84 7.13
N TYR A 42 2.59 -6.68 6.31
CA TYR A 42 1.37 -6.01 6.70
C TYR A 42 0.53 -6.91 7.62
N ARG A 43 0.50 -6.58 8.91
CA ARG A 43 -0.37 -7.24 9.89
C ARG A 43 -1.62 -6.39 10.10
N PRO A 44 -2.81 -6.84 9.68
CA PRO A 44 -4.04 -6.12 9.96
C PRO A 44 -4.28 -6.10 11.47
N VAL A 45 -4.44 -4.90 12.04
CA VAL A 45 -4.88 -4.72 13.43
C VAL A 45 -6.39 -4.96 13.46
N LYS A 46 -6.86 -5.89 14.30
CA LYS A 46 -8.31 -6.10 14.48
C LYS A 46 -8.92 -4.82 15.06
N LYS A 47 -10.07 -4.40 14.54
CA LYS A 47 -10.79 -3.21 15.03
C LYS A 47 -11.02 -3.26 16.56
N ASP A 48 -11.33 -4.44 17.09
CA ASP A 48 -11.55 -4.64 18.52
C ASP A 48 -10.29 -4.40 19.37
N TRP A 49 -9.09 -4.55 18.79
CA TRP A 49 -7.83 -4.25 19.47
C TRP A 49 -7.64 -2.75 19.68
N LEU A 50 -8.28 -1.90 18.87
CA LEU A 50 -8.23 -0.44 19.03
C LEU A 50 -9.01 0.05 20.26
N GLY A 51 -9.96 -0.74 20.77
CA GLY A 51 -10.75 -0.41 21.96
C GLY A 51 -10.02 -0.63 23.29
N ALA A 52 -8.94 -1.43 23.30
CA ALA A 52 -8.15 -1.76 24.49
C ALA A 52 -6.86 -0.92 24.63
N VAL A 53 -6.58 -0.05 23.66
CA VAL A 53 -5.39 0.82 23.65
C VAL A 53 -5.66 2.05 24.52
N SER A 54 -4.76 2.35 25.46
CA SER A 54 -4.94 3.49 26.37
C SER A 54 -4.96 4.81 25.60
N ASP A 55 -5.67 5.84 26.09
CA ASP A 55 -5.79 7.14 25.43
C ASP A 55 -4.46 7.80 25.05
N LYS A 56 -3.36 7.38 25.69
CA LYS A 56 -2.00 7.88 25.48
C LYS A 56 -1.30 7.26 24.27
N GLU A 57 -1.80 6.15 23.73
CA GLU A 57 -1.24 5.40 22.59
C GLU A 57 -2.07 5.59 21.30
N LYS A 58 -3.14 6.38 21.36
CA LYS A 58 -3.99 6.74 20.22
C LYS A 58 -3.34 7.55 19.08
N PRO A 59 -2.18 8.25 19.20
CA PRO A 59 -1.72 9.10 18.10
C PRO A 59 -1.08 8.37 16.91
N ILE A 60 -0.91 7.04 16.94
CA ILE A 60 -0.26 6.31 15.82
C ILE A 60 -1.29 5.66 14.87
N ILE A 61 -2.49 5.37 15.37
CA ILE A 61 -3.52 4.57 14.67
C ILE A 61 -4.52 5.43 13.88
N LYS A 62 -4.56 6.74 14.10
CA LYS A 62 -5.45 7.65 13.35
C LYS A 62 -5.07 7.78 11.87
N ASN A 63 -3.80 7.55 11.54
CA ASN A 63 -3.27 7.66 10.17
C ASN A 63 -3.16 6.30 9.43
N PHE A 64 -3.53 5.21 10.09
CA PHE A 64 -3.47 3.84 9.55
C PHE A 64 -4.87 3.20 9.45
N SER A 65 -5.91 3.97 9.12
CA SER A 65 -7.21 3.38 8.77
C SER A 65 -7.11 2.77 7.37
N PRO A 66 -7.06 1.43 7.21
CA PRO A 66 -6.83 0.80 5.91
C PRO A 66 -8.13 0.63 5.10
N TYR A 67 -9.26 1.10 5.64
CA TYR A 67 -10.59 0.87 5.08
C TYR A 67 -11.46 2.12 5.20
N GLU A 68 -11.11 3.16 4.46
CA GLU A 68 -12.09 4.11 3.92
C GLU A 68 -12.17 3.98 2.40
N ARG A 69 -12.26 2.74 1.90
CA ARG A 69 -12.74 2.52 0.54
C ARG A 69 -14.26 2.61 0.58
N ASN A 70 -14.80 3.71 0.05
CA ASN A 70 -16.23 3.97 -0.08
C ASN A 70 -16.96 2.76 -0.68
N ASN A 71 -17.71 2.03 0.14
CA ASN A 71 -18.72 1.10 -0.34
C ASN A 71 -19.95 1.91 -0.76
N ASN A 72 -19.92 2.42 -1.98
CA ASN A 72 -21.12 2.88 -2.67
C ASN A 72 -21.22 2.14 -4.01
N ILE A 73 -21.59 0.87 -3.92
CA ILE A 73 -22.20 0.06 -4.98
C ILE A 73 -23.29 -0.79 -4.29
#